data_AF-A0A9J6CHG8-F1
#
_entry.id   AF-A0A9J6CHG8-F1
#
_cell.length_a   1.000
_cell.length_b   1.000
_cell.length_c   1.000
_cell.angle_alpha   90.00
_cell.angle_beta   90.00
_cell.angle_gamma   90.00
#
_symmetry.space_group_name_H-M   'P 1'
#
loop_
_entity.id
_entity.type
_entity.pdbx_description
1 polymer ?
#
loop_
_entity_poly.entity_id
_entity_poly.type
_entity_poly.pdbx_seq_one_letter_code
_entity_poly.pdbx_strand_id
1 'polypeptide(L)'
;MSICISISYLSLVARPTDIKQKMKQLKFRKDSQFNASVENVMLAKIVVICAIIELSLNTQLSLINYRACQKKFNCTKILKPSDCPPGQFLDINTGKGGCCHGCREGIKRGESDCSRTNKNKLCAPGLQCSEDFHCILNRTSCFHTMHFNDDIVGWKPTCEIDGTYSAKQCRGDKISGRCFCYAETGEKLFGWDWWRNAINMTCACSRQRFRAETTGRLDVTLHCLPNGNFERLQCDMGICWCADEQFGHIEKGTIAVPESLWTYLPCYNSTEHGDQYLRKCESAAHAQKLIQKKLLNRGVINAVPNQIRCNYDGTHAEITIENPLVYCQMSDGLKLNFATLSKMMGDMNCNCARDEKIFKNAGIDFNLRCRDNGNYEPIQDQNGKIFCVDRDGYAVSGLLNSDSSGIDCDQFFYYAQ
;
A
#
# COMPACT_ATOMS: atom_id res chain seq x y z
N MET A 1 -24.06 -4.19 19.97
CA MET A 1 -24.93 -3.24 19.26
C MET A 1 -25.61 -2.25 20.21
N SER A 2 -26.48 -2.67 21.15
CA SER A 2 -27.17 -1.73 22.06
C SER A 2 -26.24 -0.97 23.04
N ILE A 3 -25.09 -1.55 23.40
CA ILE A 3 -24.10 -0.92 24.29
C ILE A 3 -23.37 0.24 23.58
N CYS A 4 -22.99 0.08 22.32
CA CYS A 4 -22.30 1.11 21.53
C CYS A 4 -23.21 2.31 21.25
N ILE A 5 -24.48 2.08 20.90
CA ILE A 5 -25.46 3.14 20.65
C ILE A 5 -25.76 3.95 21.94
N SER A 6 -25.78 3.27 23.09
CA SER A 6 -26.05 3.91 24.39
C SER A 6 -24.88 4.77 24.88
N ILE A 7 -23.63 4.38 24.61
CA ILE A 7 -22.44 5.13 25.02
C ILE A 7 -22.25 6.38 24.15
N SER A 8 -22.49 6.30 22.84
CA SER A 8 -22.35 7.46 21.93
C SER A 8 -23.35 8.58 22.22
N TYR A 9 -24.58 8.26 22.67
CA TYR A 9 -25.60 9.26 23.01
C TYR A 9 -25.32 9.99 24.34
N LEU A 10 -24.64 9.33 25.29
CA LEU A 10 -24.31 9.88 26.62
C LEU A 10 -23.13 10.86 26.59
N SER A 11 -22.21 10.72 25.64
CA SER A 11 -21.04 11.61 25.44
C SER A 11 -21.41 13.01 24.94
N LEU A 12 -22.60 13.17 24.34
CA LEU A 12 -23.02 14.40 23.67
C LEU A 12 -23.82 15.36 24.55
N VAL A 13 -24.32 14.93 25.74
CA VAL A 13 -25.33 15.73 26.48
C VAL A 13 -25.14 15.80 28.01
N ALA A 14 -24.29 15.00 28.67
CA ALA A 14 -24.28 14.93 30.14
C ALA A 14 -22.98 15.45 30.82
N ARG A 15 -23.13 16.12 31.97
CA ARG A 15 -22.01 16.52 32.85
C ARG A 15 -21.39 15.29 33.54
N PRO A 16 -20.08 15.30 33.87
CA PRO A 16 -19.31 14.13 34.34
C PRO A 16 -19.83 13.44 35.62
N THR A 17 -20.67 14.11 36.40
CA THR A 17 -21.23 13.60 37.66
C THR A 17 -22.37 12.60 37.48
N ASP A 18 -23.12 12.63 36.39
CA ASP A 18 -24.26 11.73 36.14
C ASP A 18 -23.85 10.31 35.70
N ILE A 19 -22.69 10.18 35.05
CA ILE A 19 -22.18 8.89 34.53
C ILE A 19 -21.81 7.96 35.70
N LYS A 20 -21.23 8.49 36.78
CA LYS A 20 -20.83 7.70 37.97
C LYS A 20 -22.03 7.16 38.76
N GLN A 21 -23.16 7.87 38.74
CA GLN A 21 -24.34 7.49 39.54
C GLN A 21 -25.15 6.36 38.88
N LYS A 22 -25.18 6.31 37.54
CA LYS A 22 -25.82 5.21 36.77
C LYS A 22 -24.97 3.94 36.68
N MET A 23 -23.64 4.04 36.64
CA MET A 23 -22.77 2.83 36.66
C MET A 23 -22.87 2.07 37.99
N LYS A 24 -23.24 2.74 39.09
CA LYS A 24 -23.53 2.09 40.39
C LYS A 24 -24.79 1.20 40.38
N GLN A 25 -25.73 1.42 39.44
CA GLN A 25 -26.96 0.63 39.33
C GLN A 25 -26.78 -0.66 38.50
N LEU A 26 -25.74 -0.77 37.67
CA LEU A 26 -25.49 -1.92 36.78
C LEU A 26 -24.59 -3.00 37.41
N LYS A 27 -24.64 -3.16 38.74
CA LYS A 27 -23.73 -4.03 39.52
C LYS A 27 -23.73 -5.49 39.02
N PHE A 28 -22.67 -5.89 38.31
CA PHE A 28 -22.18 -7.27 38.35
C PHE A 28 -21.49 -7.50 39.70
N ARG A 29 -21.70 -8.69 40.25
CA ARG A 29 -21.22 -9.18 41.54
C ARG A 29 -19.72 -8.87 41.73
N LYS A 30 -19.40 -8.29 42.89
CA LYS A 30 -18.04 -8.13 43.41
C LYS A 30 -17.36 -9.50 43.48
N ASP A 31 -16.14 -9.62 42.95
CA ASP A 31 -15.01 -10.13 43.70
C ASP A 31 -13.67 -9.70 43.08
N SER A 32 -12.74 -9.34 43.97
CA SER A 32 -11.31 -9.00 43.78
C SER A 32 -10.93 -7.66 43.15
N GLN A 33 -9.91 -7.04 43.77
CA GLN A 33 -9.30 -5.75 43.51
C GLN A 33 -8.94 -5.53 42.03
N PHE A 34 -9.57 -4.55 41.37
CA PHE A 34 -9.13 -4.04 40.08
C PHE A 34 -8.75 -2.55 40.20
N ASN A 35 -7.54 -2.24 39.73
CA ASN A 35 -6.87 -0.96 39.87
C ASN A 35 -7.47 0.07 38.88
N ALA A 36 -7.77 1.29 39.33
CA ALA A 36 -8.46 2.35 38.55
C ALA A 36 -7.74 2.78 37.24
N SER A 37 -6.46 2.41 37.08
CA SER A 37 -5.69 2.60 35.84
C SER A 37 -6.14 1.66 34.71
N VAL A 38 -6.62 0.45 35.05
CA VAL A 38 -7.00 -0.58 34.07
C VAL A 38 -8.36 -0.30 33.44
N GLU A 39 -9.31 0.29 34.19
CA GLU A 39 -10.62 0.70 33.67
C GLU A 39 -10.50 1.77 32.58
N ASN A 40 -9.63 2.78 32.77
CA ASN A 40 -9.43 3.85 31.79
C ASN A 40 -8.76 3.34 30.51
N VAL A 41 -7.82 2.40 30.62
CA VAL A 41 -7.17 1.77 29.45
C VAL A 41 -8.16 0.87 28.70
N MET A 42 -9.03 0.14 29.41
CA MET A 42 -10.06 -0.68 28.76
C MET A 42 -11.11 0.19 28.05
N LEU A 43 -11.54 1.29 28.67
CA LEU A 43 -12.44 2.26 28.02
C LEU A 43 -11.79 2.88 26.77
N ALA A 44 -10.53 3.30 26.84
CA ALA A 44 -9.83 3.87 25.69
C ALA A 44 -9.72 2.87 24.53
N LYS A 45 -9.43 1.59 24.83
CA LYS A 45 -9.40 0.52 23.81
C LYS A 45 -10.77 0.27 23.20
N ILE A 46 -11.85 0.28 23.99
CA ILE A 46 -13.22 0.10 23.49
C ILE A 46 -13.62 1.27 22.59
N VAL A 47 -13.26 2.51 22.93
CA VAL A 47 -13.54 3.71 22.11
C VAL A 47 -12.79 3.66 20.78
N VAL A 48 -11.51 3.28 20.79
CA VAL A 48 -10.71 3.14 19.55
C VAL A 48 -11.25 2.02 18.67
N ILE A 49 -11.62 0.87 19.25
CA ILE A 49 -12.23 -0.24 18.52
C ILE A 49 -13.58 0.17 17.92
N CYS A 50 -14.42 0.89 18.66
CA CYS A 50 -15.69 1.40 18.14
C CYS A 50 -15.47 2.40 17.00
N ALA A 51 -14.49 3.31 17.12
CA ALA A 51 -14.15 4.25 16.06
C ALA A 51 -13.63 3.55 14.78
N ILE A 52 -12.76 2.55 14.93
CA ILE A 52 -12.24 1.76 13.79
C ILE A 52 -13.37 0.94 13.14
N ILE A 53 -14.26 0.35 13.92
CA ILE A 53 -15.43 -0.39 13.43
C ILE A 53 -16.40 0.57 12.71
N GLU A 54 -16.65 1.76 13.24
CA GLU A 54 -17.47 2.78 12.57
C GLU A 54 -16.82 3.30 11.28
N LEU A 55 -15.50 3.50 11.24
CA LEU A 55 -14.74 3.90 10.04
C LEU A 55 -14.75 2.81 8.95
N SER A 56 -14.56 1.54 9.34
CA SER A 56 -14.55 0.41 8.40
C SER A 56 -15.95 0.02 7.92
N LEU A 57 -16.97 0.15 8.78
CA LEU A 57 -18.37 0.02 8.36
C LEU A 57 -18.80 1.19 7.47
N ASN A 58 -18.43 2.44 7.78
CA ASN A 58 -18.79 3.60 6.94
C ASN A 58 -18.14 3.54 5.56
N THR A 59 -16.90 3.05 5.45
CA THR A 59 -16.22 2.89 4.15
C THR A 59 -16.82 1.76 3.31
N GLN A 60 -17.19 0.63 3.93
CA GLN A 60 -17.91 -0.43 3.21
C GLN A 60 -19.35 -0.01 2.84
N LEU A 61 -20.06 0.69 3.73
CA LEU A 61 -21.42 1.17 3.49
C LEU A 61 -21.44 2.24 2.39
N SER A 62 -20.43 3.12 2.30
CA SER A 62 -20.33 4.14 1.26
C SER A 62 -20.05 3.56 -0.14
N LEU A 63 -19.20 2.54 -0.25
CA LEU A 63 -18.92 1.82 -1.49
C LEU A 63 -20.14 1.02 -2.00
N ILE A 64 -20.88 0.37 -1.09
CA ILE A 64 -22.13 -0.33 -1.41
C ILE A 64 -23.19 0.67 -1.90
N ASN A 65 -23.30 1.83 -1.24
CA ASN A 65 -24.24 2.88 -1.64
C ASN A 65 -23.89 3.46 -3.01
N TYR A 66 -22.61 3.66 -3.32
CA TYR A 66 -22.16 4.26 -4.58
C TYR A 66 -22.45 3.37 -5.80
N ARG A 67 -22.19 2.05 -5.73
CA ARG A 67 -22.56 1.13 -6.83
C ARG A 67 -24.07 1.01 -7.03
N ALA A 68 -24.83 1.01 -5.93
CA ALA A 68 -26.28 1.08 -5.99
C ALA A 68 -26.79 2.41 -6.60
N CYS A 69 -26.13 3.53 -6.27
CA CYS A 69 -26.34 4.86 -6.86
C CYS A 69 -26.15 4.81 -8.38
N GLN A 70 -25.02 4.29 -8.84
CA GLN A 70 -24.69 4.21 -10.27
C GLN A 70 -25.68 3.37 -11.07
N LYS A 71 -26.08 2.22 -10.51
CA LYS A 71 -27.08 1.34 -11.11
C LYS A 71 -28.46 2.00 -11.15
N LYS A 72 -28.85 2.73 -10.10
CA LYS A 72 -30.13 3.47 -10.04
C LYS A 72 -30.23 4.55 -11.11
N PHE A 73 -29.12 5.25 -11.38
CA PHE A 73 -29.10 6.35 -12.35
C PHE A 73 -28.66 5.93 -13.77
N ASN A 74 -28.52 4.63 -14.04
CA ASN A 74 -28.07 4.09 -15.32
C ASN A 74 -26.85 4.84 -15.87
N CYS A 75 -25.79 4.93 -15.07
CA CYS A 75 -24.55 5.54 -15.51
C CYS A 75 -23.91 4.68 -16.62
N THR A 76 -24.19 5.00 -17.89
CA THR A 76 -23.77 4.20 -19.05
C THR A 76 -22.36 4.53 -19.53
N LYS A 77 -21.80 5.67 -19.13
CA LYS A 77 -20.47 6.13 -19.57
C LYS A 77 -19.52 6.25 -18.39
N ILE A 78 -18.46 5.44 -18.41
CA ILE A 78 -17.31 5.59 -17.53
C ILE A 78 -16.38 6.61 -18.20
N LEU A 79 -16.45 7.86 -17.76
CA LEU A 79 -15.55 8.93 -18.23
C LEU A 79 -14.15 8.74 -17.62
N LYS A 80 -13.12 8.99 -18.44
CA LYS A 80 -11.72 9.14 -18.02
C LYS A 80 -11.38 10.63 -17.90
N PRO A 81 -10.32 10.99 -17.15
CA PRO A 81 -9.86 12.38 -17.07
C PRO A 81 -9.61 13.03 -18.45
N SER A 82 -9.12 12.24 -19.42
CA SER A 82 -8.89 12.67 -20.81
C SER A 82 -10.17 12.98 -21.60
N ASP A 83 -11.33 12.52 -21.13
CA ASP A 83 -12.61 12.72 -21.81
C ASP A 83 -13.24 14.07 -21.46
N CYS A 84 -12.68 14.80 -20.49
CA CYS A 84 -13.19 16.09 -20.07
C CYS A 84 -12.69 17.23 -20.98
N PRO A 85 -13.56 18.20 -21.33
CA PRO A 85 -13.16 19.37 -22.08
C PRO A 85 -12.03 20.16 -21.38
N PRO A 86 -11.21 20.91 -22.14
CA PRO A 86 -10.19 21.78 -21.55
C PRO A 86 -10.77 22.68 -20.45
N GLY A 87 -10.12 22.71 -19.29
CA GLY A 87 -10.58 23.49 -18.12
C GLY A 87 -11.60 22.77 -17.22
N GLN A 88 -12.07 21.59 -17.62
CA GLN A 88 -12.89 20.73 -16.78
C GLN A 88 -12.13 19.48 -16.34
N PHE A 89 -12.52 18.95 -15.20
CA PHE A 89 -11.92 17.78 -14.59
C PHE A 89 -12.97 16.73 -14.28
N LEU A 90 -12.54 15.47 -14.31
CA LEU A 90 -13.38 14.34 -13.94
C LEU A 90 -13.72 14.42 -12.44
N ASP A 91 -15.01 14.46 -12.12
CA ASP A 91 -15.51 14.28 -10.77
C ASP A 91 -16.55 13.14 -10.76
N ILE A 92 -16.26 12.17 -9.90
CA ILE A 92 -16.97 10.91 -9.74
C ILE A 92 -18.37 11.07 -9.14
N ASN A 93 -18.69 12.22 -8.53
CA ASN A 93 -19.93 12.46 -7.79
C ASN A 93 -20.77 13.63 -8.33
N THR A 94 -20.55 14.07 -9.58
CA THR A 94 -21.24 15.25 -10.16
C THR A 94 -22.19 14.95 -11.30
N GLY A 95 -22.23 13.72 -11.82
CA GLY A 95 -23.16 13.33 -12.89
C GLY A 95 -24.60 13.22 -12.40
N LYS A 96 -25.49 12.60 -13.21
CA LYS A 96 -26.93 12.48 -12.89
C LYS A 96 -27.16 12.00 -11.44
N GLY A 97 -27.82 12.84 -10.64
CA GLY A 97 -28.15 12.56 -9.25
C GLY A 97 -26.97 12.52 -8.27
N GLY A 98 -25.78 12.99 -8.68
CA GLY A 98 -24.55 12.90 -7.89
C GLY A 98 -23.94 11.49 -7.85
N CYS A 99 -24.41 10.59 -8.73
CA CYS A 99 -24.01 9.19 -8.72
C CYS A 99 -23.14 8.78 -9.92
N CYS A 100 -23.17 9.55 -11.02
CA CYS A 100 -22.40 9.23 -12.22
C CYS A 100 -21.15 10.08 -12.31
N HIS A 101 -20.15 9.58 -13.04
CA HIS A 101 -18.99 10.39 -13.39
C HIS A 101 -19.44 11.55 -14.30
N GLY A 102 -18.88 12.73 -14.09
CA GLY A 102 -19.13 13.92 -14.89
C GLY A 102 -17.89 14.79 -14.96
N CYS A 103 -17.87 15.73 -15.90
CA CYS A 103 -16.84 16.75 -15.96
C CYS A 103 -17.37 18.01 -15.29
N ARG A 104 -16.55 18.61 -14.42
CA ARG A 104 -16.85 19.90 -13.80
C ARG A 104 -15.65 20.82 -13.84
N GLU A 105 -15.90 22.12 -13.79
CA GLU A 105 -14.83 23.08 -13.54
C GLU A 105 -14.30 22.92 -12.10
N GLY A 106 -13.04 23.30 -11.92
CA GLY A 106 -12.38 23.28 -10.62
C GLY A 106 -11.31 24.36 -10.54
N ILE A 107 -11.19 24.98 -9.38
CA ILE A 107 -10.19 26.03 -9.11
C ILE A 107 -8.79 25.40 -9.19
N LYS A 108 -7.88 26.04 -9.93
CA LYS A 108 -6.55 25.48 -10.23
C LYS A 108 -5.61 25.60 -9.04
N ARG A 109 -4.48 24.89 -9.10
CA ARG A 109 -3.43 24.98 -8.09
C ARG A 109 -2.96 26.42 -7.91
N GLY A 110 -2.92 26.89 -6.66
CA GLY A 110 -2.46 28.22 -6.30
C GLY A 110 -3.49 29.34 -6.45
N GLU A 111 -4.67 29.08 -7.03
CA GLU A 111 -5.76 30.05 -7.09
C GLU A 111 -6.51 30.11 -5.75
N SER A 112 -7.00 31.31 -5.40
CA SER A 112 -7.76 31.60 -4.19
C SER A 112 -9.27 31.32 -4.39
N ASP A 113 -10.10 31.68 -3.40
CA ASP A 113 -11.56 31.56 -3.43
C ASP A 113 -12.13 30.13 -3.38
N CYS A 114 -11.32 29.14 -3.01
CA CYS A 114 -11.85 27.80 -2.77
C CYS A 114 -12.67 27.71 -1.49
N SER A 115 -13.53 26.71 -1.39
CA SER A 115 -14.33 26.44 -0.19
C SER A 115 -14.49 24.95 0.02
N ARG A 116 -14.37 24.52 1.28
CA ARG A 116 -14.62 23.12 1.69
C ARG A 116 -16.11 22.77 1.73
N THR A 117 -16.99 23.77 1.81
CA THR A 117 -18.44 23.58 1.99
C THR A 117 -19.24 23.96 0.75
N ASN A 118 -18.79 24.94 -0.03
CA ASN A 118 -19.50 25.38 -1.23
C ASN A 118 -19.12 24.52 -2.45
N LYS A 119 -20.09 23.75 -2.96
CA LYS A 119 -19.93 22.87 -4.12
C LYS A 119 -19.53 23.59 -5.41
N ASN A 120 -19.77 24.90 -5.52
CA ASN A 120 -19.40 25.70 -6.69
C ASN A 120 -17.96 26.28 -6.59
N LYS A 121 -17.29 26.13 -5.44
CA LYS A 121 -15.94 26.65 -5.17
C LYS A 121 -14.98 25.51 -4.82
N LEU A 122 -15.10 24.39 -5.52
CA LEU A 122 -14.27 23.22 -5.30
C LEU A 122 -12.99 23.30 -6.13
N CYS A 123 -11.87 22.92 -5.52
CA CYS A 123 -10.62 22.74 -6.26
C CYS A 123 -10.75 21.64 -7.32
N ALA A 124 -9.85 21.70 -8.30
CA ALA A 124 -9.66 20.60 -9.24
C ALA A 124 -9.27 19.29 -8.51
N PRO A 125 -9.60 18.10 -9.05
CA PRO A 125 -9.23 16.80 -8.47
C PRO A 125 -7.74 16.70 -8.17
N GLY A 126 -7.38 16.09 -7.03
CA GLY A 126 -5.99 16.04 -6.58
C GLY A 126 -5.52 17.29 -5.83
N LEU A 127 -6.38 18.30 -5.66
CA LEU A 127 -6.14 19.47 -4.82
C LEU A 127 -7.10 19.50 -3.63
N GLN A 128 -6.68 20.16 -2.56
CA GLN A 128 -7.50 20.46 -1.39
C GLN A 128 -7.49 21.95 -1.09
N CYS A 129 -8.58 22.44 -0.51
CA CYS A 129 -8.69 23.83 -0.10
C CYS A 129 -7.95 24.05 1.24
N SER A 130 -6.91 24.88 1.21
CA SER A 130 -6.15 25.29 2.39
C SER A 130 -6.99 26.15 3.34
N GLU A 131 -6.44 26.47 4.50
CA GLU A 131 -7.08 27.37 5.47
C GLU A 131 -7.18 28.80 4.92
N ASP A 132 -6.21 29.21 4.10
CA ASP A 132 -6.19 30.51 3.41
C ASP A 132 -7.07 30.55 2.15
N PHE A 133 -7.97 29.57 1.96
CA PHE A 133 -8.85 29.47 0.79
C PHE A 133 -8.11 29.39 -0.54
N HIS A 134 -6.92 28.78 -0.56
CA HIS A 134 -6.17 28.48 -1.79
C HIS A 134 -6.16 26.98 -2.08
N CYS A 135 -6.18 26.62 -3.36
CA CYS A 135 -6.07 25.21 -3.76
C CYS A 135 -4.61 24.73 -3.73
N ILE A 136 -4.31 23.82 -2.81
CA ILE A 136 -2.99 23.20 -2.62
C ILE A 136 -3.01 21.71 -2.99
N LEU A 137 -1.85 21.11 -3.22
CA LEU A 137 -1.76 19.68 -3.57
C LEU A 137 -2.30 18.79 -2.44
N ASN A 138 -3.20 17.86 -2.79
CA ASN A 138 -3.62 16.79 -1.90
C ASN A 138 -2.74 15.55 -2.14
N ARG A 139 -1.63 15.44 -1.42
CA ARG A 139 -0.66 14.34 -1.60
C ARG A 139 -1.23 12.94 -1.34
N THR A 140 -2.37 12.82 -0.66
CA THR A 140 -3.02 11.52 -0.45
C THR A 140 -3.78 11.02 -1.68
N SER A 141 -4.01 11.87 -2.68
CA SER A 141 -4.68 11.51 -3.93
C SER A 141 -3.67 11.46 -5.07
N CYS A 142 -3.63 10.35 -5.81
CA CYS A 142 -2.81 10.19 -7.02
C CYS A 142 -3.00 11.35 -8.03
N PHE A 143 -4.20 11.92 -8.11
CA PHE A 143 -4.51 13.04 -9.00
C PHE A 143 -3.72 14.32 -8.72
N HIS A 144 -3.07 14.48 -7.55
CA HIS A 144 -2.20 15.63 -7.30
C HIS A 144 -1.09 15.74 -8.35
N THR A 145 -0.67 14.59 -8.90
CA THR A 145 0.38 14.50 -9.92
C THR A 145 0.00 15.12 -11.27
N MET A 146 -1.29 15.33 -11.54
CA MET A 146 -1.76 16.01 -12.75
C MET A 146 -1.44 17.50 -12.75
N HIS A 147 -1.18 18.09 -11.58
CA HIS A 147 -0.88 19.51 -11.40
C HIS A 147 0.63 19.81 -11.38
N PHE A 148 1.44 18.85 -11.82
CA PHE A 148 2.84 19.07 -12.12
C PHE A 148 3.05 19.34 -13.61
N ASN A 149 4.03 20.18 -13.91
CA ASN A 149 4.39 20.51 -15.28
C ASN A 149 4.99 19.28 -15.99
N ASP A 150 4.38 18.91 -17.11
CA ASP A 150 4.77 17.79 -17.98
C ASP A 150 6.23 17.92 -18.45
N ASP A 151 6.72 19.15 -18.64
CA ASP A 151 8.10 19.42 -19.06
C ASP A 151 9.14 19.13 -17.95
N ILE A 152 8.69 19.04 -16.70
CA ILE A 152 9.55 18.86 -15.52
C ILE A 152 9.45 17.42 -14.99
N VAL A 153 8.30 16.76 -15.13
CA VAL A 153 8.08 15.43 -14.54
C VAL A 153 8.20 14.33 -15.59
N GLY A 154 9.30 13.58 -15.54
CA GLY A 154 9.60 12.49 -16.50
C GLY A 154 8.69 11.26 -16.44
N TRP A 155 7.82 11.16 -15.43
CA TRP A 155 6.84 10.08 -15.29
C TRP A 155 5.56 10.64 -14.66
N LYS A 156 4.39 10.04 -14.92
CA LYS A 156 3.16 10.32 -14.18
C LYS A 156 2.51 8.99 -13.83
N PRO A 157 2.08 8.80 -12.57
CA PRO A 157 1.47 7.55 -12.17
C PRO A 157 0.10 7.42 -12.84
N THR A 158 -0.28 6.18 -13.13
CA THR A 158 -1.65 5.90 -13.54
C THR A 158 -2.52 5.90 -12.30
N CYS A 159 -3.61 6.66 -12.34
CA CYS A 159 -4.53 6.78 -11.23
C CYS A 159 -5.84 6.07 -11.55
N GLU A 160 -6.44 5.47 -10.52
CA GLU A 160 -7.82 5.01 -10.58
C GLU A 160 -8.78 6.20 -10.60
N ILE A 161 -10.01 5.94 -11.00
CA ILE A 161 -11.06 6.96 -11.12
C ILE A 161 -11.38 7.65 -9.79
N ASP A 162 -11.19 6.96 -8.67
CA ASP A 162 -11.41 7.51 -7.32
C ASP A 162 -10.22 8.37 -6.82
N GLY A 163 -9.18 8.53 -7.64
CA GLY A 163 -7.99 9.28 -7.28
C GLY A 163 -7.01 8.48 -6.42
N THR A 164 -7.20 7.18 -6.24
CA THR A 164 -6.17 6.27 -5.70
C THR A 164 -5.17 5.87 -6.79
N TYR A 165 -4.03 5.30 -6.39
CA TYR A 165 -3.05 4.79 -7.35
C TYR A 165 -3.54 3.49 -7.99
N SER A 166 -3.33 3.37 -9.31
CA SER A 166 -3.56 2.10 -10.00
C SER A 166 -2.62 1.01 -9.50
N ALA A 167 -3.13 -0.22 -9.48
CA ALA A 167 -2.43 -1.38 -8.91
C ALA A 167 -1.06 -1.64 -9.56
N LYS A 168 -0.98 -1.39 -10.87
CA LYS A 168 0.21 -1.60 -11.69
C LYS A 168 0.72 -0.25 -12.20
N GLN A 169 1.99 0.03 -11.93
CA GLN A 169 2.68 1.23 -12.40
C GLN A 169 3.87 0.82 -13.25
N CYS A 170 3.90 1.27 -14.51
CA CYS A 170 4.97 0.95 -15.45
C CYS A 170 5.85 2.16 -15.69
N ARG A 171 7.18 1.94 -15.69
CA ARG A 171 8.21 2.97 -15.78
C ARG A 171 9.31 2.56 -16.75
N GLY A 172 9.91 3.55 -17.42
CA GLY A 172 10.91 3.35 -18.46
C GLY A 172 10.29 3.07 -19.84
N ASP A 173 11.13 2.67 -20.79
CA ASP A 173 10.71 2.32 -22.15
C ASP A 173 10.10 0.89 -22.22
N LYS A 174 9.50 0.53 -23.35
CA LYS A 174 8.83 -0.77 -23.50
C LYS A 174 9.77 -1.98 -23.57
N ILE A 175 11.07 -1.76 -23.79
CA ILE A 175 12.09 -2.81 -23.94
C ILE A 175 12.74 -3.11 -22.59
N SER A 176 13.28 -2.08 -21.92
CA SER A 176 14.04 -2.20 -20.67
C SER A 176 13.26 -1.75 -19.41
N GLY A 177 12.11 -1.12 -19.59
CA GLY A 177 11.24 -0.70 -18.51
C GLY A 177 10.60 -1.86 -17.75
N ARG A 178 10.07 -1.53 -16.58
CA ARG A 178 9.44 -2.49 -15.66
C ARG A 178 8.12 -1.96 -15.14
N CYS A 179 7.28 -2.89 -14.76
CA CYS A 179 6.04 -2.62 -14.06
C CYS A 179 6.13 -3.14 -12.63
N PHE A 180 5.53 -2.43 -11.70
CA PHE A 180 5.54 -2.75 -10.27
C PHE A 180 4.14 -2.67 -9.69
N CYS A 181 3.93 -3.38 -8.58
CA CYS A 181 2.72 -3.30 -7.80
C CYS A 181 2.71 -2.12 -6.85
N TYR A 182 1.56 -1.48 -6.69
CA TYR A 182 1.35 -0.31 -5.84
C TYR A 182 0.08 -0.47 -4.98
N ALA A 183 0.15 0.05 -3.76
CA ALA A 183 -1.00 0.22 -2.88
C ALA A 183 -1.88 1.39 -3.35
N GLU A 184 -3.11 1.47 -2.83
CA GLU A 184 -4.04 2.59 -3.06
C GLU A 184 -3.41 3.94 -2.70
N THR A 185 -2.56 3.93 -1.68
CA THR A 185 -1.89 5.10 -1.09
C THR A 185 -0.67 5.56 -1.91
N GLY A 186 -0.23 4.78 -2.89
CA GLY A 186 0.97 5.08 -3.68
C GLY A 186 2.26 4.43 -3.17
N GLU A 187 2.19 3.59 -2.14
CA GLU A 187 3.33 2.78 -1.69
C GLU A 187 3.64 1.67 -2.71
N LYS A 188 4.91 1.53 -3.11
CA LYS A 188 5.37 0.42 -3.95
C LYS A 188 5.35 -0.87 -3.13
N LEU A 189 4.69 -1.89 -3.66
CA LEU A 189 4.53 -3.21 -3.04
C LEU A 189 5.45 -4.25 -3.70
N PHE A 190 5.52 -5.43 -3.08
CA PHE A 190 6.09 -6.60 -3.73
C PHE A 190 5.35 -6.90 -5.04
N GLY A 191 6.09 -7.35 -6.05
CA GLY A 191 5.54 -7.73 -7.35
C GLY A 191 6.05 -6.83 -8.46
N TRP A 192 6.76 -7.42 -9.42
CA TRP A 192 7.24 -6.71 -10.60
C TRP A 192 7.35 -7.65 -11.80
N ASP A 193 7.36 -7.06 -13.00
CA ASP A 193 7.72 -7.77 -14.22
C ASP A 193 8.33 -6.79 -15.24
N TRP A 194 8.99 -7.31 -16.25
CA TRP A 194 9.38 -6.52 -17.41
C TRP A 194 8.14 -5.94 -18.08
N TRP A 195 8.25 -4.71 -18.58
CA TRP A 195 7.12 -4.03 -19.22
C TRP A 195 6.45 -4.92 -20.28
N ARG A 196 7.27 -5.54 -21.15
CA ARG A 196 6.83 -6.43 -22.23
C ARG A 196 6.05 -7.67 -21.76
N ASN A 197 6.22 -8.11 -20.52
CA ASN A 197 5.56 -9.28 -19.94
C ASN A 197 4.37 -8.93 -19.04
N ALA A 198 4.28 -7.67 -18.60
CA ALA A 198 3.33 -7.22 -17.58
C ALA A 198 1.88 -7.05 -18.06
N ILE A 199 1.48 -7.65 -19.20
CA ILE A 199 0.12 -7.54 -19.74
C ILE A 199 -0.90 -8.09 -18.75
N ASN A 200 -0.65 -9.30 -18.22
CA ASN A 200 -1.53 -10.00 -17.28
C ASN A 200 -1.24 -9.68 -15.80
N MET A 201 -0.34 -8.74 -15.53
CA MET A 201 -0.01 -8.31 -14.17
C MET A 201 -1.16 -7.45 -13.60
N THR A 202 -1.79 -7.94 -12.54
CA THR A 202 -2.93 -7.32 -11.84
C THR A 202 -2.57 -6.76 -10.47
N CYS A 203 -1.53 -7.30 -9.82
CA CYS A 203 -1.12 -6.95 -8.45
C CYS A 203 -2.16 -7.22 -7.36
N ALA A 204 -3.18 -8.03 -7.67
CA ALA A 204 -4.30 -8.24 -6.76
C ALA A 204 -3.86 -8.95 -5.45
N CYS A 205 -2.97 -9.94 -5.54
CA CYS A 205 -2.44 -10.63 -4.36
C CYS A 205 -1.63 -9.69 -3.49
N SER A 206 -0.69 -8.96 -4.08
CA SER A 206 0.16 -8.02 -3.33
C SER A 206 -0.66 -6.96 -2.60
N ARG A 207 -1.69 -6.40 -3.25
CA ARG A 207 -2.60 -5.44 -2.60
C ARG A 207 -3.42 -6.10 -1.50
N GLN A 208 -3.94 -7.30 -1.71
CA GLN A 208 -4.73 -7.99 -0.70
C GLN A 208 -3.89 -8.33 0.55
N ARG A 209 -2.67 -8.85 0.35
CA ARG A 209 -1.74 -9.15 1.43
C ARG A 209 -1.35 -7.87 2.18
N PHE A 210 -0.99 -6.80 1.48
CA PHE A 210 -0.69 -5.50 2.08
C PHE A 210 -1.86 -4.94 2.91
N ARG A 211 -3.10 -4.98 2.40
CA ARG A 211 -4.30 -4.57 3.15
C ARG A 211 -4.49 -5.41 4.41
N ALA A 212 -4.30 -6.73 4.33
CA ALA A 212 -4.42 -7.60 5.49
C ALA A 212 -3.35 -7.27 6.55
N GLU A 213 -2.09 -7.07 6.15
CA GLU A 213 -1.01 -6.73 7.07
C GLU A 213 -1.21 -5.34 7.71
N THR A 214 -1.65 -4.34 6.94
CA THR A 214 -1.91 -2.98 7.44
C THR A 214 -3.10 -2.88 8.39
N THR A 215 -4.05 -3.83 8.35
CA THR A 215 -5.09 -3.97 9.39
C THR A 215 -4.56 -4.52 10.72
N GLY A 216 -3.26 -4.83 10.81
CA GLY A 216 -2.61 -5.39 12.00
C GLY A 216 -2.62 -6.92 12.05
N ARG A 217 -2.99 -7.59 10.95
CA ARG A 217 -3.02 -9.04 10.87
C ARG A 217 -1.58 -9.57 10.70
N LEU A 218 -1.09 -10.33 11.68
CA LEU A 218 0.28 -10.86 11.69
C LEU A 218 0.40 -12.23 11.01
N ASP A 219 -0.68 -12.97 10.90
CA ASP A 219 -0.77 -14.35 10.40
C ASP A 219 -1.28 -14.43 8.96
N VAL A 220 -0.87 -13.47 8.12
CA VAL A 220 -1.19 -13.48 6.68
C VAL A 220 -0.30 -14.49 5.96
N THR A 221 -0.91 -15.43 5.24
CA THR A 221 -0.20 -16.53 4.55
C THR A 221 -0.50 -16.59 3.05
N LEU A 222 -1.12 -15.57 2.47
CA LEU A 222 -1.37 -15.51 1.02
C LEU A 222 -0.07 -15.57 0.22
N HIS A 223 0.01 -16.45 -0.78
CA HIS A 223 1.16 -16.56 -1.67
C HIS A 223 0.94 -15.77 -2.96
N CYS A 224 1.86 -14.89 -3.29
CA CYS A 224 1.84 -14.18 -4.56
C CYS A 224 2.84 -14.79 -5.54
N LEU A 225 2.56 -14.64 -6.83
CA LEU A 225 3.55 -14.83 -7.88
C LEU A 225 4.54 -13.64 -7.89
N PRO A 226 5.72 -13.77 -8.52
CA PRO A 226 6.71 -12.68 -8.61
C PRO A 226 6.19 -11.38 -9.23
N ASN A 227 5.14 -11.46 -10.06
CA ASN A 227 4.47 -10.29 -10.66
C ASN A 227 3.36 -9.69 -9.75
N GLY A 228 3.15 -10.23 -8.55
CA GLY A 228 2.14 -9.79 -7.58
C GLY A 228 0.71 -10.29 -7.83
N ASN A 229 0.52 -11.20 -8.79
CA ASN A 229 -0.72 -11.97 -8.94
C ASN A 229 -0.82 -13.08 -7.87
N PHE A 230 -1.97 -13.76 -7.79
CA PHE A 230 -2.13 -14.90 -6.88
C PHE A 230 -1.41 -16.13 -7.40
N GLU A 231 -0.70 -16.81 -6.52
CA GLU A 231 -0.34 -18.20 -6.75
C GLU A 231 -1.61 -19.06 -6.73
N ARG A 232 -1.66 -20.13 -7.53
CA ARG A 232 -2.90 -20.90 -7.71
C ARG A 232 -3.37 -21.58 -6.43
N LEU A 233 -2.46 -22.04 -5.57
CA LEU A 233 -2.82 -22.64 -4.28
C LEU A 233 -2.71 -21.59 -3.18
N GLN A 234 -3.84 -21.24 -2.59
CA GLN A 234 -3.90 -20.28 -1.49
C GLN A 234 -4.33 -20.96 -0.20
N CYS A 235 -3.67 -20.61 0.90
CA CYS A 235 -4.13 -20.91 2.25
C CYS A 235 -4.03 -19.63 3.08
N ASP A 236 -5.13 -19.26 3.72
CA ASP A 236 -5.19 -18.11 4.62
C ASP A 236 -6.30 -18.31 5.64
N MET A 237 -6.06 -17.87 6.89
CA MET A 237 -7.04 -17.99 7.98
C MET A 237 -7.58 -19.43 8.19
N GLY A 238 -6.74 -20.45 8.00
CA GLY A 238 -7.09 -21.86 8.21
C GLY A 238 -7.95 -22.49 7.11
N ILE A 239 -8.12 -21.81 5.98
CA ILE A 239 -8.85 -22.29 4.81
C ILE A 239 -7.92 -22.24 3.60
N CYS A 240 -7.97 -23.27 2.77
CA CYS A 240 -7.23 -23.36 1.52
C CYS A 240 -8.16 -23.48 0.31
N TRP A 241 -7.76 -22.92 -0.83
CA TRP A 241 -8.53 -22.99 -2.07
C TRP A 241 -7.61 -22.90 -3.30
N CYS A 242 -8.13 -23.34 -4.44
CA CYS A 242 -7.54 -23.01 -5.73
C CYS A 242 -8.02 -21.64 -6.16
N ALA A 243 -7.10 -20.69 -6.28
CA ALA A 243 -7.33 -19.31 -6.60
C ALA A 243 -7.10 -19.05 -8.09
N ASP A 244 -8.01 -18.29 -8.68
CA ASP A 244 -7.77 -17.61 -9.94
C ASP A 244 -6.59 -16.64 -9.79
N GLU A 245 -5.62 -16.73 -10.70
CA GLU A 245 -4.38 -15.95 -10.64
C GLU A 245 -4.65 -14.43 -10.61
N GLN A 246 -5.66 -13.95 -11.33
CA GLN A 246 -5.90 -12.51 -11.51
C GLN A 246 -6.64 -11.88 -10.33
N PHE A 247 -7.58 -12.60 -9.72
CA PHE A 247 -8.49 -12.02 -8.73
C PHE A 247 -8.45 -12.70 -7.37
N GLY A 248 -7.85 -13.89 -7.27
CA GLY A 248 -7.77 -14.66 -6.02
C GLY A 248 -9.06 -15.40 -5.66
N HIS A 249 -10.09 -15.31 -6.50
CA HIS A 249 -11.37 -16.02 -6.29
C HIS A 249 -11.21 -17.52 -6.45
N ILE A 250 -12.07 -18.29 -5.80
CA ILE A 250 -12.11 -19.75 -5.97
C ILE A 250 -12.32 -20.08 -7.46
N GLU A 251 -11.40 -20.86 -8.03
CA GLU A 251 -11.48 -21.33 -9.40
C GLU A 251 -12.77 -22.14 -9.62
N LYS A 252 -13.40 -21.95 -10.78
CA LYS A 252 -14.65 -22.64 -11.12
C LYS A 252 -14.46 -24.16 -11.05
N GLY A 253 -15.39 -24.83 -10.36
CA GLY A 253 -15.36 -26.29 -10.20
C GLY A 253 -14.46 -26.78 -9.07
N THR A 254 -13.87 -25.88 -8.28
CA THR A 254 -13.12 -26.21 -7.07
C THR A 254 -13.87 -25.77 -5.81
N ILE A 255 -13.38 -26.20 -4.65
CA ILE A 255 -13.95 -25.85 -3.34
C ILE A 255 -12.86 -25.31 -2.42
N ALA A 256 -13.27 -24.55 -1.40
CA ALA A 256 -12.41 -24.26 -0.27
C ALA A 256 -12.46 -25.41 0.73
N VAL A 257 -11.32 -25.76 1.31
CA VAL A 257 -11.15 -26.85 2.28
C VAL A 257 -10.45 -26.34 3.54
N PRO A 258 -10.64 -26.98 4.70
CA PRO A 258 -9.80 -26.71 5.87
C PRO A 258 -8.32 -26.92 5.56
N GLU A 259 -7.44 -26.19 6.25
CA GLU A 259 -5.99 -26.24 6.04
C GLU A 259 -5.43 -27.66 6.08
N SER A 260 -5.95 -28.56 6.92
CA SER A 260 -5.50 -29.96 6.99
C SER A 260 -5.74 -30.78 5.71
N LEU A 261 -6.57 -30.30 4.78
CA LEU A 261 -6.95 -30.98 3.54
C LEU A 261 -6.38 -30.29 2.29
N TRP A 262 -5.48 -29.32 2.44
CA TRP A 262 -4.97 -28.51 1.34
C TRP A 262 -4.34 -29.34 0.20
N THR A 263 -3.67 -30.44 0.53
CA THR A 263 -3.05 -31.35 -0.46
C THR A 263 -4.06 -32.13 -1.31
N TYR A 264 -5.35 -32.13 -0.94
CA TYR A 264 -6.43 -32.74 -1.74
C TYR A 264 -6.99 -31.78 -2.79
N LEU A 265 -6.59 -30.51 -2.79
CA LEU A 265 -7.01 -29.55 -3.80
C LEU A 265 -6.41 -29.89 -5.17
N PRO A 266 -7.15 -29.72 -6.28
CA PRO A 266 -6.67 -30.07 -7.62
C PRO A 266 -5.52 -29.18 -8.13
N CYS A 267 -5.26 -28.05 -7.47
CA CYS A 267 -4.13 -27.18 -7.74
C CYS A 267 -2.88 -27.52 -6.92
N TYR A 268 -2.95 -28.49 -6.00
CA TYR A 268 -1.78 -28.96 -5.29
C TYR A 268 -0.87 -29.78 -6.22
N ASN A 269 0.41 -29.49 -6.14
CA ASN A 269 1.47 -30.22 -6.83
C ASN A 269 2.63 -30.41 -5.86
N SER A 270 2.94 -31.65 -5.51
CA SER A 270 4.00 -31.97 -4.53
C SER A 270 5.39 -31.48 -4.96
N THR A 271 5.65 -31.37 -6.27
CA THR A 271 6.95 -30.89 -6.78
C THR A 271 7.10 -29.38 -6.62
N GLU A 272 5.99 -28.64 -6.76
CA GLU A 272 6.00 -27.17 -6.65
C GLU A 272 5.83 -26.70 -5.21
N HIS A 273 4.97 -27.38 -4.44
CA HIS A 273 4.57 -26.95 -3.09
C HIS A 273 5.29 -27.72 -1.99
N GLY A 274 5.76 -28.96 -2.24
CA GLY A 274 6.32 -29.82 -1.22
C GLY A 274 5.31 -30.27 -0.17
N ASP A 275 5.79 -30.70 0.99
CA ASP A 275 4.97 -31.28 2.07
C ASP A 275 4.36 -30.22 3.02
N GLN A 276 4.75 -28.96 2.88
CA GLN A 276 4.30 -27.85 3.71
C GLN A 276 3.87 -26.70 2.82
N TYR A 277 2.74 -26.08 3.14
CA TYR A 277 2.26 -24.93 2.39
C TYR A 277 3.25 -23.76 2.45
N LEU A 278 3.66 -23.34 3.65
CA LEU A 278 4.61 -22.24 3.83
C LEU A 278 6.03 -22.64 3.41
N ARG A 279 6.68 -21.81 2.58
CA ARG A 279 8.07 -22.04 2.16
C ARG A 279 9.05 -21.85 3.33
N LYS A 280 10.32 -22.21 3.14
CA LYS A 280 11.35 -22.15 4.22
C LYS A 280 11.46 -20.78 4.89
N CYS A 281 11.53 -19.70 4.11
CA CYS A 281 11.59 -18.34 4.65
C CYS A 281 10.31 -18.03 5.44
N GLU A 282 9.15 -18.25 4.81
CA GLU A 282 7.85 -17.93 5.40
C GLU A 282 7.56 -18.74 6.66
N SER A 283 7.92 -20.02 6.70
CA SER A 283 7.80 -20.85 7.90
C SER A 283 8.55 -20.25 9.08
N ALA A 284 9.79 -19.77 8.85
CA ALA A 284 10.59 -19.13 9.89
C ALA A 284 10.03 -17.76 10.31
N ALA A 285 9.62 -16.93 9.33
CA ALA A 285 9.01 -15.62 9.59
C ALA A 285 7.66 -15.74 10.32
N HIS A 286 6.81 -16.68 9.90
CA HIS A 286 5.52 -16.95 10.51
C HIS A 286 5.68 -17.45 11.94
N ALA A 287 6.63 -18.37 12.19
CA ALA A 287 6.94 -18.83 13.55
C ALA A 287 7.34 -17.65 14.47
N GLN A 288 8.16 -16.71 13.99
CA GLN A 288 8.52 -15.51 14.75
C GLN A 288 7.33 -14.60 15.04
N LYS A 289 6.45 -14.38 14.05
CA LYS A 289 5.21 -13.59 14.23
C LYS A 289 4.28 -14.25 15.25
N LEU A 290 4.15 -15.57 15.27
CA LEU A 290 3.38 -16.30 16.27
C LEU A 290 3.98 -16.18 17.68
N ILE A 291 5.32 -16.26 17.80
CA ILE A 291 6.01 -16.04 19.07
C ILE A 291 5.77 -14.61 19.56
N GLN A 292 5.92 -13.61 18.67
CA GLN A 292 5.63 -12.21 18.97
C GLN A 292 4.19 -12.01 19.47
N LYS A 293 3.20 -12.58 18.77
CA LYS A 293 1.78 -12.53 19.18
C LYS A 293 1.58 -13.13 20.57
N LYS A 294 2.22 -14.27 20.89
CA LYS A 294 2.18 -14.88 22.23
C LYS A 294 2.82 -13.99 23.31
N LEU A 295 3.93 -13.33 23.00
CA LEU A 295 4.62 -12.41 23.92
C LEU A 295 3.76 -11.16 24.20
N LEU A 296 3.21 -10.54 23.16
CA LEU A 296 2.30 -9.40 23.27
C LEU A 296 1.06 -9.75 24.10
N ASN A 297 0.46 -10.92 23.85
CA ASN A 297 -0.69 -11.41 24.61
C ASN A 297 -0.37 -11.65 26.10
N ARG A 298 0.91 -11.87 26.45
CA ARG A 298 1.39 -12.01 27.83
C ARG A 298 1.81 -10.68 28.47
N GLY A 299 1.66 -9.56 27.77
CA GLY A 299 2.00 -8.23 28.28
C GLY A 299 3.47 -7.84 28.14
N VAL A 300 4.25 -8.56 27.33
CA VAL A 300 5.63 -8.14 27.00
C VAL A 300 5.58 -6.89 26.13
N ILE A 301 6.24 -5.83 26.59
CA ILE A 301 6.39 -4.57 25.85
C ILE A 301 7.62 -4.69 24.96
N ASN A 302 7.54 -4.22 23.71
CA ASN A 302 8.63 -4.25 22.73
C ASN A 302 9.16 -5.66 22.39
N ALA A 303 8.28 -6.65 22.28
CA ALA A 303 8.63 -7.96 21.73
C ALA A 303 8.94 -7.83 20.22
N VAL A 304 10.18 -7.45 19.89
CA VAL A 304 10.66 -7.34 18.51
C VAL A 304 11.72 -8.44 18.30
N PRO A 305 11.32 -9.68 17.94
CA PRO A 305 12.30 -10.67 17.51
C PRO A 305 13.04 -10.17 16.27
N ASN A 306 14.24 -10.70 16.00
CA ASN A 306 14.94 -10.46 14.73
C ASN A 306 14.03 -10.91 13.58
N GLN A 307 13.33 -9.97 12.95
CA GLN A 307 12.28 -10.29 12.00
C GLN A 307 12.90 -10.80 10.70
N ILE A 308 12.77 -12.10 10.46
CA ILE A 308 13.04 -12.70 9.16
C ILE A 308 12.07 -12.05 8.18
N ARG A 309 12.62 -11.40 7.16
CA ARG A 309 11.84 -10.74 6.11
C ARG A 309 11.80 -11.65 4.90
N CYS A 310 10.60 -11.97 4.47
CA CYS A 310 10.32 -12.72 3.26
C CYS A 310 9.45 -11.87 2.34
N ASN A 311 9.57 -12.14 1.05
CA ASN A 311 8.70 -11.57 0.04
C ASN A 311 7.30 -12.20 0.11
N TYR A 312 6.39 -11.74 -0.76
CA TYR A 312 5.02 -12.28 -0.79
C TYR A 312 4.86 -13.54 -1.65
N ASP A 313 5.76 -13.79 -2.59
CA ASP A 313 6.15 -15.17 -2.91
C ASP A 313 7.05 -15.62 -1.76
N GLY A 314 7.07 -16.83 -1.23
CA GLY A 314 7.93 -17.12 -0.05
C GLY A 314 9.47 -17.05 -0.21
N THR A 315 10.01 -16.23 -1.10
CA THR A 315 11.45 -15.98 -1.30
C THR A 315 12.02 -15.02 -0.27
N HIS A 316 13.36 -14.89 -0.25
CA HIS A 316 14.05 -14.01 0.69
C HIS A 316 13.85 -12.52 0.32
N ALA A 317 13.69 -11.66 1.33
CA ALA A 317 13.61 -10.22 1.13
C ALA A 317 14.94 -9.60 0.65
N GLU A 318 14.94 -8.29 0.40
CA GLU A 318 16.04 -7.51 -0.17
C GLU A 318 17.34 -7.56 0.66
N ILE A 319 17.22 -7.78 1.97
CA ILE A 319 18.31 -7.67 2.93
C ILE A 319 18.46 -8.91 3.80
N THR A 320 19.69 -9.17 4.23
CA THR A 320 20.03 -10.11 5.31
C THR A 320 20.87 -9.41 6.37
N ILE A 321 20.62 -9.75 7.63
CA ILE A 321 21.25 -9.11 8.79
C ILE A 321 22.31 -10.05 9.35
N GLU A 322 23.57 -9.64 9.25
CA GLU A 322 24.75 -10.34 9.80
C GLU A 322 25.48 -9.36 10.72
N ASN A 323 25.01 -9.23 11.97
CA ASN A 323 25.48 -8.21 12.91
C ASN A 323 27.03 -8.14 12.97
N PRO A 324 27.63 -6.93 12.85
CA PRO A 324 26.98 -5.61 12.87
C PRO A 324 26.49 -5.09 11.50
N LEU A 325 26.65 -5.88 10.43
CA LEU A 325 26.39 -5.48 9.06
C LEU A 325 25.03 -5.99 8.55
N VAL A 326 24.52 -5.30 7.53
CA VAL A 326 23.34 -5.68 6.76
C VAL A 326 23.77 -5.72 5.31
N TYR A 327 23.46 -6.80 4.61
CA TYR A 327 23.84 -7.02 3.23
C TYR A 327 22.61 -7.06 2.34
N CYS A 328 22.75 -6.59 1.10
CA CYS A 328 21.78 -6.89 0.06
C CYS A 328 21.82 -8.37 -0.31
N GLN A 329 20.69 -8.93 -0.69
CA GLN A 329 20.60 -10.28 -1.22
C GLN A 329 19.56 -10.38 -2.34
N MET A 330 19.67 -11.45 -3.12
CA MET A 330 18.69 -11.83 -4.13
C MET A 330 17.58 -12.69 -3.51
N SER A 331 16.49 -12.91 -4.27
CA SER A 331 15.32 -13.68 -3.82
C SER A 331 15.67 -15.15 -3.48
N ASP A 332 16.66 -15.72 -4.16
CA ASP A 332 17.20 -17.05 -3.87
C ASP A 332 18.05 -17.11 -2.58
N GLY A 333 18.33 -15.95 -1.95
CA GLY A 333 19.19 -15.83 -0.78
C GLY A 333 20.67 -15.59 -1.11
N LEU A 334 21.02 -15.41 -2.39
CA LEU A 334 22.39 -15.08 -2.77
C LEU A 334 22.77 -13.69 -2.23
N LYS A 335 23.74 -13.67 -1.31
CA LYS A 335 24.29 -12.43 -0.75
C LYS A 335 25.06 -11.65 -1.81
N LEU A 336 24.79 -10.35 -1.90
CA LEU A 336 25.48 -9.40 -2.77
C LEU A 336 26.54 -8.63 -1.99
N ASN A 337 27.57 -8.15 -2.68
CA ASN A 337 28.65 -7.37 -2.08
C ASN A 337 28.27 -5.88 -1.91
N PHE A 338 27.09 -5.64 -1.31
CA PHE A 338 26.59 -4.32 -0.96
C PHE A 338 26.11 -4.37 0.48
N ALA A 339 26.61 -3.48 1.32
CA ALA A 339 26.42 -3.57 2.75
C ALA A 339 26.39 -2.21 3.45
N THR A 340 25.79 -2.18 4.63
CA THR A 340 25.84 -1.04 5.54
C THR A 340 25.82 -1.52 6.99
N LEU A 341 26.04 -0.61 7.93
CA LEU A 341 25.87 -0.91 9.35
C LEU A 341 24.38 -1.07 9.67
N SER A 342 24.02 -2.03 10.51
CA SER A 342 22.63 -2.27 10.97
C SER A 342 21.90 -1.01 11.45
N LYS A 343 22.59 -0.06 12.09
CA LYS A 343 22.03 1.23 12.49
C LYS A 343 21.57 2.14 11.33
N MET A 344 22.09 1.93 10.12
CA MET A 344 21.77 2.67 8.89
C MET A 344 20.86 1.86 7.95
N MET A 345 20.29 0.74 8.43
CA MET A 345 19.45 -0.12 7.60
C MET A 345 18.15 0.53 7.13
N GLY A 346 17.67 1.57 7.82
CA GLY A 346 16.41 2.26 7.48
C GLY A 346 16.45 2.94 6.11
N ASP A 347 17.63 3.37 5.68
CA ASP A 347 17.83 4.01 4.38
C ASP A 347 18.14 3.01 3.26
N MET A 348 18.39 1.73 3.58
CA MET A 348 18.81 0.69 2.64
C MET A 348 17.62 -0.01 2.00
N ASN A 349 17.54 0.01 0.66
CA ASN A 349 16.49 -0.68 -0.12
C ASN A 349 17.03 -1.69 -1.15
N CYS A 350 18.35 -1.70 -1.41
CA CYS A 350 19.02 -2.63 -2.32
C CYS A 350 18.55 -2.64 -3.78
N ASN A 351 17.75 -1.65 -4.21
CA ASN A 351 17.17 -1.64 -5.55
C ASN A 351 18.26 -1.67 -6.63
N CYS A 352 19.30 -0.82 -6.52
CA CYS A 352 20.36 -0.75 -7.52
C CYS A 352 21.21 -2.02 -7.57
N ALA A 353 21.61 -2.54 -6.41
CA ALA A 353 22.39 -3.78 -6.30
C ALA A 353 21.66 -4.98 -6.94
N ARG A 354 20.35 -5.09 -6.71
CA ARG A 354 19.53 -6.15 -7.31
C ARG A 354 19.33 -5.92 -8.80
N ASP A 355 19.11 -4.68 -9.21
CA ASP A 355 18.91 -4.33 -10.62
C ASP A 355 20.15 -4.62 -11.47
N GLU A 356 21.36 -4.40 -10.95
CA GLU A 356 22.60 -4.82 -11.62
C GLU A 356 22.57 -6.31 -12.01
N LYS A 357 22.08 -7.18 -11.11
CA LYS A 357 21.95 -8.61 -11.38
C LYS A 357 20.77 -8.93 -12.30
N ILE A 358 19.61 -8.30 -12.07
CA ILE A 358 18.40 -8.52 -12.86
C ILE A 358 18.64 -8.16 -14.33
N PHE A 359 19.23 -7.00 -14.61
CA PHE A 359 19.53 -6.53 -15.96
C PHE A 359 20.60 -7.39 -16.62
N LYS A 360 21.68 -7.70 -15.90
CA LYS A 360 22.74 -8.59 -16.38
C LYS A 360 22.19 -9.97 -16.77
N ASN A 361 21.34 -10.56 -15.94
CA ASN A 361 20.72 -11.87 -16.21
C ASN A 361 19.75 -11.81 -17.40
N ALA A 362 19.16 -10.65 -17.68
CA ALA A 362 18.32 -10.42 -18.84
C ALA A 362 19.12 -10.05 -20.12
N GLY A 363 20.45 -9.97 -20.05
CA GLY A 363 21.31 -9.55 -21.16
C GLY A 363 21.14 -8.08 -21.54
N ILE A 364 20.75 -7.23 -20.59
CA ILE A 364 20.57 -5.78 -20.78
C ILE A 364 21.71 -5.07 -20.05
N ASP A 365 22.37 -4.14 -20.73
CA ASP A 365 23.44 -3.34 -20.13
C ASP A 365 22.89 -2.45 -19.01
N PHE A 366 23.52 -2.55 -17.85
CA PHE A 366 23.20 -1.74 -16.67
C PHE A 366 24.29 -0.70 -16.46
N ASN A 367 23.97 0.57 -16.71
CA ASN A 367 24.93 1.68 -16.72
C ASN A 367 24.73 2.69 -15.59
N LEU A 368 23.87 2.38 -14.61
CA LEU A 368 23.61 3.26 -13.46
C LEU A 368 24.58 2.96 -12.32
N ARG A 369 24.98 3.99 -11.59
CA ARG A 369 25.85 3.88 -10.41
C ARG A 369 25.04 3.53 -9.17
N CYS A 370 25.55 2.56 -8.42
CA CYS A 370 25.04 2.19 -7.10
C CYS A 370 25.94 2.76 -6.01
N ARG A 371 25.34 3.08 -4.87
CA ARG A 371 26.04 3.30 -3.60
C ARG A 371 26.46 1.97 -2.99
N ASP A 372 27.42 1.99 -2.06
CA ASP A 372 27.92 0.80 -1.38
C ASP A 372 26.85 0.06 -0.55
N ASN A 373 25.79 0.77 -0.13
CA ASN A 373 24.63 0.17 0.54
C ASN A 373 23.62 -0.48 -0.41
N GLY A 374 23.88 -0.48 -1.72
CA GLY A 374 23.05 -1.09 -2.75
C GLY A 374 21.87 -0.24 -3.25
N ASN A 375 21.74 0.99 -2.78
CA ASN A 375 20.79 1.95 -3.33
C ASN A 375 21.33 2.59 -4.61
N TYR A 376 20.45 3.22 -5.38
CA TYR A 376 20.85 4.09 -6.48
C TYR A 376 21.58 5.32 -5.95
N GLU A 377 22.66 5.73 -6.63
CA GLU A 377 23.19 7.08 -6.45
C GLU A 377 22.19 8.07 -7.08
N PRO A 378 21.59 9.01 -6.34
CA PRO A 378 20.60 9.94 -6.91
C PRO A 378 21.14 10.75 -8.08
N ILE A 379 22.43 11.09 -8.06
CA ILE A 379 23.11 11.78 -9.16
C ILE A 379 23.76 10.75 -10.07
N GLN A 380 23.32 10.68 -11.32
CA GLN A 380 23.88 9.82 -12.37
C GLN A 380 24.65 10.64 -13.39
N ASP A 381 25.60 10.01 -14.08
CA ASP A 381 26.37 10.62 -15.18
C ASP A 381 26.31 9.69 -16.38
N GLN A 382 25.98 10.24 -17.54
CA GLN A 382 26.10 9.57 -18.81
C GLN A 382 26.84 10.48 -19.80
N ASN A 383 28.08 10.11 -20.13
CA ASN A 383 28.94 10.83 -21.08
C ASN A 383 29.14 12.33 -20.72
N GLY A 384 29.31 12.65 -19.44
CA GLY A 384 29.53 14.02 -18.96
C GLY A 384 28.26 14.84 -18.81
N LYS A 385 27.09 14.24 -19.01
CA LYS A 385 25.79 14.86 -18.71
C LYS A 385 25.20 14.23 -17.45
N ILE A 386 24.77 15.09 -16.54
CA ILE A 386 24.29 14.68 -15.22
C ILE A 386 22.76 14.60 -15.23
N PHE A 387 22.17 13.65 -14.52
CA PHE A 387 20.72 13.61 -14.29
C PHE A 387 20.40 12.99 -12.93
N CYS A 388 19.22 13.32 -12.40
CA CYS A 388 18.74 12.77 -11.14
C CYS A 388 17.90 11.51 -11.38
N VAL A 389 18.10 10.49 -10.55
CA VAL A 389 17.24 9.30 -10.48
C VAL A 389 16.61 9.18 -9.09
N ASP A 390 15.44 8.55 -9.03
CA ASP A 390 14.80 8.23 -7.76
C ASP A 390 15.32 6.93 -7.13
N ARG A 391 14.68 6.56 -6.02
CA ARG A 391 15.01 5.37 -5.23
C ARG A 391 14.92 4.07 -6.02
N ASP A 392 14.24 4.05 -7.17
CA ASP A 392 14.06 2.90 -8.04
C ASP A 392 14.91 2.99 -9.32
N GLY A 393 15.76 4.02 -9.45
CA GLY A 393 16.70 4.17 -10.56
C GLY A 393 16.14 4.82 -11.81
N TYR A 394 14.94 5.40 -11.73
CA TYR A 394 14.31 6.06 -12.87
C TYR A 394 14.61 7.56 -12.88
N ALA A 395 14.94 8.08 -14.06
CA ALA A 395 15.24 9.49 -14.24
C ALA A 395 14.04 10.38 -13.87
N VAL A 396 14.28 11.38 -13.02
CA VAL A 396 13.30 12.38 -12.58
C VAL A 396 13.63 13.79 -13.07
N SER A 397 14.81 13.98 -13.68
CA SER A 397 15.21 15.23 -14.34
C SER A 397 15.60 14.98 -15.79
N GLY A 398 15.56 16.04 -16.61
CA GLY A 398 16.29 16.07 -17.88
C GLY A 398 17.81 16.02 -17.67
N LEU A 399 18.56 16.02 -18.78
CA LEU A 399 20.01 16.12 -18.76
C LEU A 399 20.43 17.54 -18.32
N LEU A 400 21.23 17.62 -17.26
CA LEU A 400 21.77 18.82 -16.64
C LEU A 400 23.24 19.00 -17.05
N ASN A 401 23.72 20.25 -17.01
CA ASN A 401 25.11 20.60 -17.34
C ASN A 401 26.08 20.20 -16.20
N SER A 402 27.31 19.82 -16.56
CA SER A 402 28.35 19.30 -15.66
C SER A 402 28.86 20.29 -14.61
N ASP A 403 28.66 21.60 -14.79
CA ASP A 403 29.12 22.67 -13.86
C ASP A 403 28.25 22.82 -12.60
N SER A 404 27.25 21.95 -12.44
CA SER A 404 26.26 22.04 -11.37
C SER A 404 26.78 21.42 -10.06
N SER A 405 27.86 21.97 -9.52
CA SER A 405 28.26 21.68 -8.14
C SER A 405 27.14 22.12 -7.18
N GLY A 406 26.48 21.16 -6.53
CA GLY A 406 25.36 21.41 -5.61
C GLY A 406 23.95 21.15 -6.17
N ILE A 407 23.77 20.28 -7.18
CA ILE A 407 22.43 19.80 -7.55
C ILE A 407 21.85 19.03 -6.36
N ASP A 408 20.80 19.60 -5.77
CA ASP A 408 19.91 18.88 -4.86
C ASP A 408 18.87 18.13 -5.70
N CYS A 409 18.97 16.80 -5.78
CA CYS A 409 17.98 16.00 -6.50
C CYS A 409 16.61 15.99 -5.82
N ASP A 410 16.51 16.41 -4.55
CA ASP A 410 15.25 16.44 -3.81
C ASP A 410 14.23 17.40 -4.41
N GLN A 411 14.69 18.43 -5.12
CA GLN A 411 13.82 19.33 -5.86
C GLN A 411 13.05 18.64 -7.01
N PHE A 412 13.50 17.47 -7.47
CA PHE A 412 12.85 16.70 -8.54
C PHE A 412 11.99 15.55 -8.01
N PHE A 413 12.04 15.24 -6.71
CA PHE A 413 11.21 14.20 -6.11
C PHE A 413 9.83 14.76 -5.78
N TYR A 414 8.96 14.76 -6.78
CA TYR A 414 7.56 15.19 -6.65
C TYR A 414 6.62 14.08 -6.13
N TYR A 415 7.13 12.86 -5.97
CA TYR A 415 6.42 11.72 -5.41
C TYR A 415 6.56 11.72 -3.88
N ALA A 416 5.41 11.73 -3.20
CA ALA A 416 5.21 11.62 -1.75
C ALA A 416 6.45 11.19 -0.93
N GLN A 417 7.02 12.15 -0.18
CA GLN A 417 7.37 11.88 1.22
C GLN A 417 6.10 11.92 2.05
#